data_AF-A0A1B6IIC2-F1
#
_entry.id   AF-A0A1B6IIC2-F1
#
_cell.length_a   1.000
_cell.length_b   1.000
_cell.length_c   1.000
_cell.angle_alpha   90.00
_cell.angle_beta   90.00
_cell.angle_gamma   90.00
#
_symmetry.space_group_name_H-M   'P 1'
#
loop_
_entity.id
_entity.type
_entity.pdbx_description
1 polymer ?
#
loop_
_entity_poly.entity_id
_entity_poly.type
_entity_poly.pdbx_seq_one_letter_code
_entity_poly.pdbx_strand_id
1 'polypeptide(L)'
;MDITPRKRAKVVALNEHTSMTVRDIATAVGVGKSSVSRILKTYQDSGSLSPKRKGKCGRKRKTTPRTDKILIRNSKINPRKTSTDLRRDLLDSGIEVSTSTVRKRLLEVGRKARKPKKKQFLTKKMMQKRLVWAKKYRSWTVDDWKKV
;
A
#
# COMPACT_ATOMS: atom_id res chain seq x y z
N MET A 1 -5.16 11.51 -28.70
CA MET A 1 -3.72 11.49 -29.03
C MET A 1 -2.94 11.89 -27.80
N ASP A 2 -2.21 10.96 -27.18
CA ASP A 2 -1.36 11.27 -26.05
C ASP A 2 -0.13 12.07 -26.51
N ILE A 3 0.06 13.24 -25.92
CA ILE A 3 1.17 14.13 -26.29
C ILE A 3 2.42 13.64 -25.58
N THR A 4 3.39 13.16 -26.37
CA THR A 4 4.65 12.64 -25.85
C THR A 4 5.46 13.75 -25.16
N PRO A 5 6.29 13.41 -24.14
CA PRO A 5 7.16 14.38 -23.48
C PRO A 5 8.05 15.16 -24.46
N ARG A 6 8.53 14.49 -25.52
CA ARG A 6 9.33 15.11 -26.59
C ARG A 6 8.56 16.19 -27.34
N LYS A 7 7.29 15.97 -27.67
CA LYS A 7 6.44 16.99 -28.31
C LYS A 7 6.23 18.19 -27.38
N ARG A 8 6.09 17.96 -26.06
CA ARG A 8 5.95 19.04 -25.07
C ARG A 8 7.23 19.87 -24.95
N ALA A 9 8.39 19.23 -24.91
CA ALA A 9 9.69 19.91 -24.91
C ALA A 9 9.86 20.76 -26.17
N LYS A 10 9.51 20.22 -27.35
CA LYS A 10 9.57 20.96 -28.62
C LYS A 10 8.65 22.19 -28.62
N VAL A 11 7.44 22.08 -28.05
CA VAL A 11 6.53 23.22 -27.89
C VAL A 11 7.14 24.33 -27.05
N VAL A 12 7.74 23.99 -25.91
CA VAL A 12 8.37 24.97 -25.01
C VAL A 12 9.58 25.62 -25.68
N ALA A 13 10.47 24.80 -26.27
CA ALA A 13 11.65 25.30 -26.96
C ALA A 13 11.31 26.25 -28.14
N LEU A 14 10.29 25.91 -28.95
CA LEU A 14 9.84 26.77 -30.05
C LEU A 14 9.19 28.07 -29.57
N ASN A 15 8.63 28.09 -28.36
CA ASN A 15 8.05 29.29 -27.77
C ASN A 15 9.10 30.18 -27.09
N GLU A 16 10.15 29.60 -26.52
CA GLU A 16 11.23 30.36 -25.84
C GLU A 16 12.28 30.90 -26.81
N HIS A 17 12.60 30.15 -27.87
CA HIS A 17 13.72 30.46 -28.77
C HIS A 17 13.28 30.97 -30.15
N THR A 18 11.99 31.15 -30.40
CA THR A 18 11.48 31.56 -31.72
C THR A 18 10.26 32.47 -31.58
N SER A 19 10.10 33.44 -32.49
CA SER A 19 8.92 34.35 -32.53
C SER A 19 7.69 33.72 -33.22
N MET A 20 7.53 32.40 -33.13
CA MET A 20 6.44 31.67 -33.79
C MET A 20 5.13 31.88 -33.02
N THR A 21 4.01 32.01 -33.74
CA THR A 21 2.71 32.05 -33.07
C THR A 21 2.34 30.66 -32.56
N VAL A 22 1.44 30.60 -31.56
CA VAL A 22 0.90 29.33 -31.04
C VAL A 22 0.31 28.45 -32.16
N ARG A 23 -0.21 29.06 -33.23
CA ARG A 23 -0.79 28.35 -34.38
C ARG A 23 0.29 27.68 -35.23
N ASP A 24 1.42 28.34 -35.41
CA ASP A 24 2.56 27.82 -36.19
C ASP A 24 3.31 26.74 -35.41
N ILE A 25 3.41 26.88 -34.07
CA ILE A 25 3.95 25.83 -33.20
C ILE A 25 3.05 24.58 -33.27
N ALA A 26 1.72 24.76 -33.30
CA ALA A 26 0.76 23.68 -33.41
C ALA A 26 0.91 22.88 -34.71
N THR A 27 1.09 23.56 -35.85
CA THR A 27 1.35 22.92 -37.14
C THR A 27 2.72 22.24 -37.17
N ALA A 28 3.78 22.91 -36.70
CA ALA A 28 5.15 22.40 -36.70
C ALA A 28 5.39 21.17 -35.79
N VAL A 29 4.61 21.03 -34.71
CA VAL A 29 4.69 19.89 -33.78
C VAL A 29 3.62 18.83 -34.09
N GLY A 30 2.62 19.17 -34.91
CA GLY A 30 1.48 18.29 -35.23
C GLY A 30 0.63 18.01 -33.98
N VAL A 31 0.24 19.08 -33.26
CA VAL A 31 -0.55 19.04 -32.02
C VAL A 31 -1.62 20.14 -32.10
N GLY A 32 -2.81 19.91 -31.56
CA GLY A 32 -3.87 20.93 -31.58
C GLY A 32 -3.50 22.21 -30.81
N LYS A 33 -3.89 23.38 -31.33
CA LYS A 33 -3.66 24.71 -30.73
C LYS A 33 -3.99 24.77 -29.24
N SER A 34 -5.14 24.21 -28.84
CA SER A 34 -5.59 24.18 -27.44
C SER A 34 -4.64 23.42 -26.52
N SER A 35 -4.00 22.37 -27.04
CA SER A 35 -3.02 21.59 -26.30
C SER A 35 -1.70 22.33 -26.16
N VAL A 36 -1.24 23.03 -27.21
CA VAL A 36 -0.05 23.91 -27.16
C VAL A 36 -0.25 24.99 -26.09
N SER A 37 -1.37 25.71 -26.13
CA SER A 37 -1.69 26.74 -25.13
C SER A 37 -1.74 26.17 -23.71
N ARG A 38 -2.34 24.98 -23.52
CA ARG A 38 -2.35 24.29 -22.22
C ARG A 38 -0.94 23.91 -21.75
N ILE A 39 -0.07 23.41 -22.64
CA ILE A 39 1.31 23.05 -22.31
C ILE A 39 2.09 24.27 -21.84
N LEU A 40 2.04 25.36 -22.61
CA LEU A 40 2.73 26.61 -22.28
C LEU A 40 2.24 27.17 -20.93
N LYS A 41 0.92 27.21 -20.71
CA LYS A 41 0.36 27.63 -19.42
C LYS A 41 0.84 26.74 -18.26
N THR A 42 0.80 25.41 -18.42
CA THR A 42 1.30 24.52 -17.36
C THR A 42 2.79 24.67 -17.08
N TYR A 43 3.57 25.00 -18.11
CA TYR A 43 5.00 25.23 -17.98
C TYR A 43 5.29 26.56 -17.31
N GLN A 44 4.59 27.64 -17.67
CA GLN A 44 4.66 28.93 -16.97
C GLN A 44 4.26 28.80 -15.48
N ASP A 45 3.18 28.08 -15.18
CA ASP A 45 2.68 27.93 -13.81
C ASP A 45 3.57 27.05 -12.91
N SER A 46 4.27 26.06 -13.48
CA SER A 46 4.88 24.99 -12.69
C SER A 46 6.30 24.58 -13.07
N GLY A 47 6.87 25.15 -14.12
CA GLY A 47 8.18 24.80 -14.70
C GLY A 47 8.28 23.38 -15.26
N SER A 48 7.19 22.58 -15.20
CA SER A 48 7.23 21.16 -15.52
C SER A 48 6.76 20.88 -16.93
N LEU A 49 7.61 20.23 -17.71
CA LEU A 49 7.26 19.65 -19.02
C LEU A 49 6.33 18.43 -18.90
N SER A 50 6.25 17.81 -17.72
CA SER A 50 5.35 16.69 -17.46
C SER A 50 3.96 17.18 -17.03
N PRO A 51 2.86 16.54 -17.49
CA PRO A 51 1.54 16.84 -16.98
C PRO A 51 1.47 16.42 -15.51
N LYS A 52 1.26 17.39 -14.61
CA LYS A 52 0.96 17.06 -13.21
C LYS A 52 -0.46 16.54 -13.11
N ARG A 53 -0.62 15.37 -12.50
CA ARG A 53 -1.93 14.82 -12.14
C ARG A 53 -2.57 15.74 -11.10
N LYS A 54 -3.70 16.37 -11.43
CA LYS A 54 -4.45 17.18 -10.46
C LYS A 54 -5.25 16.26 -9.54
N GLY A 55 -4.89 16.24 -8.26
CA GLY A 55 -5.60 15.51 -7.21
C GLY A 55 -5.47 13.99 -7.26
N LYS A 56 -6.24 13.31 -6.40
CA LYS A 56 -6.36 11.85 -6.36
C LYS A 56 -7.52 11.41 -7.25
N CYS A 57 -7.33 11.48 -8.56
CA CYS A 57 -8.32 10.99 -9.52
C CYS A 57 -8.31 9.46 -9.55
N GLY A 58 -9.30 8.84 -8.92
CA GLY A 58 -9.48 7.39 -8.88
C GLY A 58 -10.66 7.01 -8.01
N ARG A 59 -11.15 5.78 -8.16
CA ARG A 59 -12.25 5.27 -7.32
C ARG A 59 -11.83 5.30 -5.85
N LYS A 60 -12.63 5.99 -5.02
CA LYS A 60 -12.41 6.03 -3.56
C LYS A 60 -12.52 4.61 -2.99
N ARG A 61 -11.77 4.36 -1.91
CA ARG A 61 -11.86 3.09 -1.17
C ARG A 61 -13.25 2.99 -0.53
N LYS A 62 -13.82 1.77 -0.54
CA LYS A 62 -15.04 1.48 0.24
C LYS A 62 -14.77 1.46 1.75
N THR A 63 -13.55 1.14 2.17
CA THR A 63 -13.14 1.15 3.57
C THR A 63 -12.58 2.51 3.97
N THR A 64 -12.80 2.88 5.22
CA THR A 64 -12.24 4.07 5.85
C THR A 64 -11.02 3.70 6.72
N PRO A 65 -10.17 4.66 7.11
CA PRO A 65 -9.08 4.38 8.04
C PRO A 65 -9.55 3.79 9.37
N ARG A 66 -10.74 4.16 9.84
CA ARG A 66 -11.34 3.61 11.08
C ARG A 66 -11.70 2.13 10.89
N THR A 67 -12.31 1.78 9.77
CA THR A 67 -12.73 0.41 9.49
C THR A 67 -11.52 -0.50 9.29
N ASP A 68 -10.48 0.00 8.62
CA ASP A 68 -9.21 -0.72 8.45
C ASP A 68 -8.55 -0.99 9.82
N LYS A 69 -8.58 -0.03 10.75
CA LYS A 69 -8.08 -0.24 12.13
C LYS A 69 -8.86 -1.33 12.87
N ILE A 70 -10.18 -1.33 12.78
CA ILE A 70 -11.03 -2.36 13.42
C ILE A 70 -10.76 -3.73 12.81
N LEU A 71 -10.68 -3.82 11.48
CA LEU A 71 -10.34 -5.04 10.77
C LEU A 71 -8.99 -5.62 11.24
N ILE A 72 -7.96 -4.77 11.34
CA ILE A 72 -6.64 -5.18 11.80
C ILE A 72 -6.69 -5.64 13.26
N ARG A 73 -7.44 -4.93 14.12
CA ARG A 73 -7.63 -5.32 15.52
C ARG A 73 -8.31 -6.70 15.63
N ASN A 74 -9.38 -6.94 14.89
CA ASN A 74 -10.09 -8.22 14.92
C ASN A 74 -9.19 -9.37 14.46
N SER A 75 -8.36 -9.13 13.45
CA SER A 75 -7.34 -10.10 13.01
C SER A 75 -6.24 -10.38 14.06
N LYS A 76 -6.02 -9.46 15.01
CA LYS A 76 -5.07 -9.64 16.13
C LYS A 76 -5.69 -10.45 17.26
N ILE A 77 -6.93 -10.11 17.62
CA ILE A 77 -7.67 -10.76 18.71
C ILE A 77 -7.84 -12.25 18.40
N ASN A 78 -8.22 -12.59 17.17
CA ASN A 78 -8.31 -13.97 16.74
C ASN A 78 -7.49 -14.20 15.45
N PRO A 79 -6.21 -14.63 15.59
CA PRO A 79 -5.34 -14.91 14.45
C PRO A 79 -5.81 -16.06 13.54
N ARG A 80 -6.80 -16.85 13.96
CA ARG A 80 -7.38 -17.94 13.16
C ARG A 80 -8.55 -17.48 12.28
N LYS A 81 -9.12 -16.28 12.50
CA LYS A 81 -10.19 -15.76 11.63
C LYS A 81 -9.69 -15.63 10.19
N THR A 82 -10.46 -16.18 9.26
CA THR A 82 -10.12 -16.10 7.84
C THR A 82 -10.50 -14.73 7.27
N SER A 83 -10.02 -14.40 6.07
CA SER A 83 -10.48 -13.20 5.36
C SER A 83 -11.98 -13.23 5.04
N THR A 84 -12.59 -14.41 4.99
CA THR A 84 -14.03 -14.58 4.79
C THR A 84 -14.80 -14.26 6.06
N ASP A 85 -14.31 -14.71 7.22
CA ASP A 85 -14.92 -14.36 8.51
C ASP A 85 -14.80 -12.86 8.78
N LEU A 86 -13.63 -12.28 8.51
CA LEU A 86 -13.42 -10.83 8.64
C LEU A 86 -14.25 -10.02 7.63
N ARG A 87 -14.57 -10.58 6.46
CA ARG A 87 -15.55 -9.98 5.54
C ARG A 87 -16.95 -10.01 6.17
N ARG A 88 -17.35 -11.12 6.79
CA ARG A 88 -18.65 -11.24 7.46
C ARG A 88 -18.77 -10.21 8.58
N ASP A 89 -17.76 -10.09 9.43
CA ASP A 89 -17.71 -9.05 10.48
C ASP A 89 -17.91 -7.62 9.91
N LEU A 90 -17.35 -7.33 8.73
CA LEU A 90 -17.52 -6.03 8.06
C LEU A 90 -18.91 -5.87 7.45
N LEU A 91 -19.48 -6.95 6.89
CA LEU A 91 -20.83 -6.96 6.35
C LEU A 91 -21.87 -6.70 7.45
N ASP A 92 -21.69 -7.32 8.62
CA ASP A 92 -22.53 -7.10 9.81
C ASP A 92 -22.45 -5.65 10.31
N SER A 93 -21.32 -4.98 10.03
CA SER A 93 -21.12 -3.55 10.30
C SER A 93 -21.62 -2.63 9.17
N GLY A 94 -22.36 -3.16 8.19
CA GLY A 94 -22.92 -2.43 7.04
C GLY A 94 -21.93 -2.15 5.90
N ILE A 95 -20.73 -2.76 5.92
CA ILE A 95 -19.67 -2.49 4.93
C ILE A 95 -19.54 -3.67 3.98
N GLU A 96 -20.17 -3.55 2.82
CA GLU A 96 -20.12 -4.58 1.80
C GLU A 96 -18.83 -4.51 0.96
N VAL A 97 -17.93 -5.46 1.20
CA VAL A 97 -16.67 -5.62 0.47
C VAL A 97 -16.43 -7.09 0.08
N SER A 98 -15.59 -7.28 -0.93
CA SER A 98 -15.10 -8.62 -1.29
C SER A 98 -14.03 -9.11 -0.32
N THR A 99 -13.88 -10.43 -0.22
CA THR A 99 -12.81 -11.07 0.56
C THR A 99 -11.42 -10.64 0.08
N SER A 100 -11.27 -10.41 -1.22
CA SER A 100 -10.04 -9.88 -1.83
C SER A 100 -9.70 -8.48 -1.32
N THR A 101 -10.68 -7.60 -1.11
CA THR A 101 -10.44 -6.28 -0.50
C THR A 101 -9.93 -6.41 0.92
N VAL A 102 -10.56 -7.26 1.74
CA VAL A 102 -10.12 -7.55 3.12
C VAL A 102 -8.68 -8.05 3.13
N ARG A 103 -8.34 -9.00 2.26
CA ARG A 103 -6.96 -9.51 2.13
C ARG A 103 -5.97 -8.40 1.75
N LYS A 104 -6.32 -7.53 0.79
CA LYS A 104 -5.47 -6.37 0.43
C LYS A 104 -5.23 -5.44 1.62
N ARG A 105 -6.26 -5.14 2.42
CA ARG A 105 -6.12 -4.31 3.64
C ARG A 105 -5.14 -4.93 4.64
N LEU A 106 -5.22 -6.24 4.84
CA LEU A 106 -4.32 -6.96 5.76
C LEU A 106 -2.88 -6.98 5.22
N LEU A 107 -2.70 -7.20 3.91
CA LEU A 107 -1.38 -7.22 3.28
C LEU A 107 -0.71 -5.84 3.26
N GLU A 108 -1.47 -4.75 3.13
CA GLU A 108 -0.97 -3.37 3.23
C GLU A 108 -0.25 -3.11 4.56
N VAL A 109 -0.62 -3.82 5.64
CA VAL A 109 0.05 -3.75 6.96
C VAL A 109 0.92 -4.97 7.27
N GLY A 110 1.27 -5.76 6.25
CA GLY A 110 2.16 -6.92 6.39
C GLY A 110 1.53 -8.16 7.04
N ARG A 111 0.21 -8.20 7.26
CA ARG A 111 -0.47 -9.38 7.82
C ARG A 111 -0.72 -10.43 6.76
N LYS A 112 0.23 -11.37 6.68
CA LYS A 112 0.13 -12.58 5.84
C LYS A 112 -0.45 -13.73 6.67
N ALA A 113 -1.27 -14.55 6.02
CA ALA A 113 -1.70 -15.82 6.61
C ALA A 113 -0.49 -16.73 6.80
N ARG A 114 -0.43 -17.43 7.95
CA ARG A 114 0.63 -18.39 8.30
C ARG A 114 -0.01 -19.66 8.85
N LYS A 115 0.65 -20.79 8.63
CA LYS A 115 0.28 -22.05 9.29
C LYS A 115 0.75 -22.01 10.75
N PRO A 116 -0.12 -22.28 11.74
CA PRO A 116 0.31 -22.44 13.13
C PRO A 116 1.34 -23.57 13.25
N LYS A 117 2.36 -23.39 14.11
CA LYS A 117 3.31 -24.48 14.40
C LYS A 117 2.59 -25.59 15.18
N LYS A 118 2.71 -26.84 14.71
CA LYS A 118 2.26 -28.01 15.47
C LYS A 118 3.13 -28.15 16.71
N LYS A 119 2.51 -28.26 17.89
CA LYS A 119 3.18 -28.49 19.18
C LYS A 119 2.46 -29.61 19.91
N GLN A 120 3.20 -30.38 20.69
CA GLN A 120 2.61 -31.36 21.60
C GLN A 120 1.73 -30.66 22.63
N PHE A 121 0.62 -31.30 22.99
CA PHE A 121 -0.24 -30.83 24.06
C PHE A 121 0.46 -31.04 25.41
N LEU A 122 0.57 -29.98 26.21
CA LEU A 122 1.13 -30.07 27.56
C LEU A 122 -0.01 -29.98 28.57
N THR A 123 -0.10 -30.96 29.46
CA THR A 123 -1.01 -30.85 30.61
C THR A 123 -0.50 -29.78 31.58
N LYS A 124 -1.39 -29.23 32.41
CA LYS A 124 -1.02 -28.22 33.44
C LYS A 124 0.13 -28.70 34.34
N LYS A 125 0.12 -29.98 34.73
CA LYS A 125 1.17 -30.61 35.54
C LYS A 125 2.52 -30.63 34.81
N MET A 126 2.54 -30.96 33.52
CA MET A 126 3.77 -30.96 32.69
C MET A 126 4.33 -29.54 32.54
N MET A 127 3.45 -28.55 32.31
CA MET A 127 3.87 -27.15 32.21
C MET A 127 4.54 -26.67 33.50
N GLN A 128 3.96 -26.99 34.66
CA GLN A 128 4.52 -26.61 35.95
C GLN A 128 5.89 -27.25 36.19
N LYS A 129 6.01 -28.57 35.95
CA LYS A 129 7.30 -29.28 36.09
C LYS A 129 8.39 -28.68 35.19
N ARG A 130 8.07 -28.43 33.92
CA ARG A 130 8.99 -27.80 32.96
C ARG A 130 9.41 -26.40 33.42
N LEU A 131 8.48 -25.59 33.94
CA LEU A 131 8.77 -24.25 34.43
C LEU A 131 9.67 -24.28 35.67
N VAL A 132 9.41 -25.16 36.64
CA VAL A 132 10.24 -25.32 37.84
C VAL A 132 11.65 -25.75 37.45
N TRP A 133 11.77 -26.73 36.55
CA TRP A 133 13.06 -27.20 36.03
C TRP A 133 13.82 -26.05 35.35
N ALA A 134 13.17 -25.33 34.42
CA ALA A 134 13.81 -24.21 33.71
C ALA A 134 14.23 -23.07 34.65
N LYS A 135 13.45 -22.80 35.72
CA LYS A 135 13.82 -21.81 36.74
C LYS A 135 15.01 -22.28 37.59
N LYS A 136 15.03 -23.55 38.00
CA LYS A 136 16.11 -24.14 38.83
C LYS A 136 17.46 -24.03 38.12
N TYR A 137 17.50 -24.26 36.82
CA TYR A 137 18.72 -24.27 36.02
C TYR A 137 18.89 -22.99 35.18
N ARG A 138 18.20 -21.90 35.52
CA ARG A 138 18.21 -20.65 34.72
C ARG A 138 19.60 -20.00 34.65
N SER A 139 20.36 -20.09 35.74
CA SER A 139 21.70 -19.48 35.86
C SER A 139 22.84 -20.40 35.43
N TRP A 140 22.52 -21.62 34.97
CA TRP A 140 23.53 -22.59 34.58
C TRP A 140 24.22 -22.16 33.29
N THR A 141 25.54 -22.20 33.35
CA THR A 141 26.42 -21.95 32.20
C THR A 141 26.59 -23.21 31.37
N VAL A 142 27.15 -23.07 30.16
CA VAL A 142 27.46 -24.21 29.31
C VAL A 142 28.38 -25.22 30.02
N ASP A 143 29.30 -24.76 30.87
CA ASP A 143 30.21 -25.62 31.62
C ASP A 143 29.53 -26.36 32.79
N ASP A 144 28.46 -25.81 33.36
CA ASP A 144 27.63 -26.53 34.34
C ASP A 144 26.87 -27.68 33.67
N TRP A 145 26.38 -27.48 32.44
CA TRP A 145 25.70 -28.51 31.66
C TRP A 145 26.63 -29.64 31.19
N LYS A 146 27.92 -29.35 30.97
CA LYS A 146 28.92 -30.38 30.62
C LYS A 146 29.17 -31.39 31.74
N LYS A 147 28.77 -31.07 32.98
CA LYS A 147 28.97 -31.90 34.17
C LYS A 147 27.76 -32.78 34.50
N VAL A 148 26.74 -32.81 33.64
CA VAL A 148 25.52 -33.62 33.76
C VAL A 148 25.48 -34.66 32.66
#